data_AF-A0A1D2M2W1-F1
#
_entry.id   AF-A0A1D2M2W1-F1
#
_cell.length_a   1.000
_cell.length_b   1.000
_cell.length_c   1.000
_cell.angle_alpha   90.00
_cell.angle_beta   90.00
_cell.angle_gamma   90.00
#
_symmetry.space_group_name_H-M   'P 1'
#
loop_
_entity.id
_entity.type
_entity.pdbx_description
1 polymer ?
#
loop_
_entity_poly.entity_id
_entity_poly.type
_entity_poly.pdbx_seq_one_letter_code
_entity_poly.pdbx_strand_id
1 'polypeptide(L)'
;RRLRDSKLEHPSNEVQQYSQKKWDREILTAYGGVKLSEVREMRALAPSSPFLAIGGNNMFKMLHDSNFTYDSSMPAYENRPPSWPYTLDYRIFDCIIPLCPTKSYPGVWEVPMVMWQDLKGRRCSMGDACSNTPTAEGVYQMLTKNFGRHYTTNRDPFRLYFHAA
;
A
#
# COMPACT_ATOMS: atom_id res chain seq x y z
N ARG A 1 20.43 31.96 0.12
CA ARG A 1 20.05 30.63 -0.42
C ARG A 1 18.71 30.29 0.20
N ARG A 2 17.64 30.43 -0.59
CA ARG A 2 16.33 30.90 -0.14
C ARG A 2 15.35 29.72 -0.18
N LEU A 3 15.12 29.08 0.97
CA LEU A 3 13.88 28.37 1.24
C LEU A 3 12.80 29.45 1.44
N ARG A 4 11.86 29.57 0.51
CA ARG A 4 10.66 30.40 0.69
C ARG A 4 9.53 29.81 -0.13
N ASP A 5 8.49 29.40 0.58
CA ASP A 5 7.08 29.45 0.22
C ASP A 5 6.69 28.96 -1.18
N SER A 6 6.39 27.67 -1.29
CA SER A 6 5.31 27.21 -2.18
C SER A 6 4.21 26.62 -1.31
N LYS A 7 3.29 27.48 -0.84
CA LYS A 7 1.95 27.04 -0.45
C LYS A 7 1.36 26.29 -1.65
N LEU A 8 1.27 24.97 -1.57
CA LEU A 8 0.53 24.16 -2.52
C LEU A 8 -0.95 24.36 -2.22
N GLU A 9 -1.57 25.31 -2.90
CA GLU A 9 -3.04 25.43 -2.94
C GLU A 9 -3.60 24.16 -3.59
N HIS A 10 -4.48 23.46 -2.88
CA HIS A 10 -5.19 22.28 -3.37
C HIS A 10 -6.27 22.72 -4.39
N PRO A 11 -6.16 22.39 -5.70
CA PRO A 11 -7.22 22.69 -6.64
C PRO A 11 -8.29 21.60 -6.59
N SER A 12 -9.53 22.05 -6.69
CA SER A 12 -10.80 21.33 -6.57
C SER A 12 -10.91 20.04 -7.42
N ASN A 13 -11.12 18.94 -6.70
CA ASN A 13 -11.81 17.66 -6.94
C ASN A 13 -11.85 16.94 -8.31
N GLU A 14 -11.74 17.60 -9.47
CA GLU A 14 -11.69 16.89 -10.77
C GLU A 14 -10.26 16.79 -11.34
N VAL A 15 -9.35 17.68 -10.92
CA VAL A 15 -7.96 17.72 -11.39
C VAL A 15 -7.02 16.79 -10.58
N GLN A 16 -7.42 16.39 -9.37
CA GLN A 16 -6.57 15.62 -8.43
C GLN A 16 -6.24 14.20 -8.91
N GLN A 17 -7.11 13.57 -9.69
CA GLN A 17 -6.93 12.17 -10.08
C GLN A 17 -5.97 12.01 -11.27
N TYR A 18 -5.89 13.01 -12.14
CA TYR A 18 -4.95 13.05 -13.28
C TYR A 18 -3.57 13.58 -12.85
N SER A 19 -3.51 14.40 -11.79
CA SER A 19 -2.25 14.97 -11.31
C SER A 19 -1.36 13.94 -10.62
N GLN A 20 -1.91 13.00 -9.84
CA GLN A 20 -1.12 12.02 -9.06
C GLN A 20 -0.19 11.15 -9.94
N LYS A 21 -0.66 10.70 -11.12
CA LYS A 21 0.13 9.95 -12.13
C LYS A 21 1.43 10.63 -12.49
N LYS A 22 1.33 11.94 -12.71
CA LYS A 22 2.40 12.79 -13.17
C LYS A 22 3.32 13.11 -11.99
N TRP A 23 2.73 13.47 -10.84
CA TRP A 23 3.46 13.86 -9.64
C TRP A 23 4.37 12.76 -9.11
N ASP A 24 3.89 11.53 -8.90
CA ASP A 24 4.72 10.52 -8.19
C ASP A 24 5.92 10.06 -9.04
N ARG A 25 5.71 9.81 -10.33
CA ARG A 25 6.79 9.43 -11.25
C ARG A 25 7.75 10.59 -11.52
N GLU A 26 7.23 11.81 -11.72
CA GLU A 26 8.10 12.97 -11.95
C GLU A 26 8.89 13.35 -10.70
N ILE A 27 8.33 13.21 -9.49
CA ILE A 27 9.05 13.44 -8.23
C ILE A 27 10.16 12.39 -8.06
N LEU A 28 9.86 11.10 -8.25
CA LEU A 28 10.86 10.03 -8.13
C LEU A 28 11.97 10.16 -9.17
N THR A 29 11.65 10.61 -10.38
CA THR A 29 12.65 10.87 -11.41
C THR A 29 13.44 12.15 -11.15
N ALA A 30 12.80 13.22 -10.70
CA ALA A 30 13.45 14.50 -10.45
C ALA A 30 14.32 14.50 -9.19
N TYR A 31 13.87 13.86 -8.11
CA TYR A 31 14.52 13.91 -6.79
C TYR A 31 15.12 12.58 -6.35
N GLY A 32 14.58 11.45 -6.83
CA GLY A 32 15.05 10.11 -6.48
C GLY A 32 16.10 9.53 -7.44
N GLY A 33 16.35 10.18 -8.58
CA GLY A 33 17.30 9.70 -9.59
C GLY A 33 16.87 8.40 -10.29
N VAL A 34 15.59 8.02 -10.17
CA VAL A 34 15.04 6.79 -10.75
C VAL A 34 14.51 7.09 -12.15
N LYS A 35 14.85 6.27 -13.15
CA LYS A 35 14.29 6.46 -14.49
C LYS A 35 12.78 6.23 -14.46
N LEU A 36 12.02 7.04 -15.20
CA LEU A 36 10.55 6.92 -15.31
C LEU A 36 10.08 5.48 -15.61
N SER A 37 10.81 4.74 -16.45
CA SER A 37 10.53 3.35 -16.81
C SER A 37 10.78 2.32 -15.70
N GLU A 38 11.51 2.71 -14.66
CA GLU A 38 11.87 1.83 -13.53
C GLU A 38 10.89 1.97 -12.36
N VAL A 39 10.04 2.99 -12.36
CA VAL A 39 8.95 3.14 -11.39
C VAL A 39 7.80 2.20 -11.77
N ARG A 40 7.89 0.95 -11.29
CA ARG A 40 6.95 -0.15 -11.60
C ARG A 40 5.90 -0.38 -10.54
N GLU A 41 6.19 0.00 -9.30
CA GLU A 41 5.27 -0.05 -8.18
C GLU A 41 4.65 1.31 -7.94
N MET A 42 3.39 1.31 -7.53
CA MET A 42 2.81 2.44 -6.85
C MET A 42 2.00 1.95 -5.66
N ARG A 43 2.33 2.45 -4.48
CA ARG A 43 1.44 2.34 -3.32
C ARG A 43 0.45 3.49 -3.40
N ALA A 44 -0.63 3.26 -4.12
CA ALA A 44 -1.62 4.28 -4.39
C ALA A 44 -2.49 4.53 -3.15
N LEU A 45 -2.32 5.70 -2.54
CA LEU A 45 -3.23 6.23 -1.53
C LEU A 45 -4.22 7.17 -2.20
N ALA A 46 -5.49 7.12 -1.81
CA ALA A 46 -6.44 8.14 -2.25
C ALA A 46 -5.93 9.54 -1.82
N PRO A 47 -5.99 10.57 -2.69
CA PRO A 47 -5.38 11.88 -2.45
C PRO A 47 -5.94 12.63 -1.23
N SER A 48 -7.09 12.20 -0.71
CA SER A 48 -7.73 12.77 0.48
C SER A 48 -7.64 11.87 1.71
N SER A 49 -6.93 10.75 1.63
CA SER A 49 -6.87 9.80 2.75
C SER A 49 -5.47 9.69 3.32
N PRO A 50 -5.22 10.28 4.49
CA PRO A 50 -4.30 9.61 5.41
C PRO A 50 -4.87 8.21 5.68
N PHE A 51 -4.04 7.20 5.94
CA PHE A 51 -4.48 5.87 6.43
C PHE A 51 -5.01 4.82 5.41
N LEU A 52 -4.31 4.54 4.30
CA LEU A 52 -4.58 3.34 3.47
C LEU A 52 -5.96 3.30 2.77
N ALA A 53 -6.61 4.43 2.50
CA ALA A 53 -7.84 4.34 1.72
C ALA A 53 -7.54 4.08 0.24
N ILE A 54 -8.14 2.99 -0.22
CA ILE A 54 -8.14 2.54 -1.61
C ILE A 54 -9.05 3.48 -2.40
N GLY A 55 -8.58 3.98 -3.54
CA GLY A 55 -9.33 4.91 -4.41
C GLY A 55 -10.31 4.24 -5.38
N GLY A 56 -10.74 3.01 -5.08
CA GLY A 56 -11.68 2.22 -5.89
C GLY A 56 -11.27 2.05 -7.35
N ASN A 57 -12.27 1.94 -8.23
CA ASN A 57 -12.07 1.72 -9.66
C ASN A 57 -11.18 2.78 -10.33
N ASN A 58 -11.23 4.03 -9.87
CA ASN A 58 -10.47 5.08 -10.52
C ASN A 58 -8.97 4.93 -10.26
N MET A 59 -8.59 4.49 -9.05
CA MET A 59 -7.22 4.17 -8.70
C MET A 59 -6.68 3.01 -9.54
N PHE A 60 -7.40 1.90 -9.61
CA PHE A 60 -6.94 0.74 -10.40
C PHE A 60 -6.98 0.98 -11.91
N LYS A 61 -7.93 1.79 -12.40
CA LYS A 61 -7.92 2.28 -13.79
C LYS A 61 -6.68 3.10 -14.07
N MET A 62 -6.33 3.99 -13.14
CA MET A 62 -5.13 4.82 -13.23
C MET A 62 -3.89 3.94 -13.31
N LEU A 63 -3.77 2.93 -12.44
CA LEU A 63 -2.65 1.98 -12.43
C LEU A 63 -2.51 1.23 -13.75
N HIS A 64 -3.62 0.66 -14.23
CA HIS A 64 -3.69 -0.05 -15.51
C HIS A 64 -3.29 0.85 -16.69
N ASP A 65 -3.93 2.02 -16.83
CA ASP A 65 -3.67 2.96 -17.93
C ASP A 65 -2.24 3.55 -17.90
N SER A 66 -1.53 3.44 -16.76
CA SER A 66 -0.16 3.92 -16.59
C SER A 66 0.89 2.82 -16.64
N ASN A 67 0.54 1.58 -16.98
CA ASN A 67 1.45 0.44 -16.98
C ASN A 67 2.21 0.28 -15.65
N PHE A 68 1.52 0.47 -14.52
CA PHE A 68 2.06 0.01 -13.24
C PHE A 68 1.94 -1.51 -13.16
N THR A 69 2.95 -2.16 -12.59
CA THR A 69 3.01 -3.62 -12.52
C THR A 69 2.19 -4.16 -11.35
N TYR A 70 2.21 -3.48 -10.21
CA TYR A 70 1.47 -3.92 -9.03
C TYR A 70 1.10 -2.77 -8.09
N ASP A 71 0.03 -2.99 -7.31
CA ASP A 71 -0.37 -2.23 -6.13
C ASP A 71 -0.05 -3.01 -4.85
N SER A 72 0.23 -2.27 -3.77
CA SER A 72 0.50 -2.82 -2.44
C SER A 72 -0.29 -2.08 -1.35
N SER A 73 -1.48 -1.59 -1.70
CA SER A 73 -2.26 -0.68 -0.86
C SER A 73 -3.48 -1.34 -0.21
N MET A 74 -3.93 -2.52 -0.66
CA MET A 74 -5.12 -3.15 -0.09
C MET A 74 -4.76 -4.02 1.12
N PRO A 75 -5.27 -3.70 2.32
CA PRO A 75 -5.07 -4.58 3.46
C PRO A 75 -5.96 -5.83 3.37
N ALA A 76 -5.42 -6.95 3.86
CA ALA A 76 -6.11 -8.22 4.01
C ALA A 76 -6.20 -8.59 5.49
N TYR A 77 -7.42 -8.80 5.99
CA TYR A 77 -7.71 -9.32 7.32
C TYR A 77 -7.33 -10.79 7.28
N GLU A 78 -6.14 -11.13 7.73
CA GLU A 78 -5.82 -12.47 8.22
C GLU A 78 -6.53 -13.65 7.54
N ASN A 79 -6.31 -13.86 6.25
CA ASN A 79 -6.77 -15.10 5.64
C ASN A 79 -5.93 -16.21 6.26
N ARG A 80 -6.53 -17.23 6.88
CA ARG A 80 -5.80 -18.41 7.38
C ARG A 80 -6.05 -19.50 6.34
N PRO A 81 -5.15 -19.71 5.36
CA PRO A 81 -3.79 -19.19 5.24
C PRO A 81 -3.69 -17.83 4.52
N PRO A 82 -2.64 -17.01 4.76
CA PRO A 82 -2.63 -15.63 4.28
C PRO A 82 -2.57 -15.51 2.76
N SER A 83 -3.06 -14.39 2.23
CA SER A 83 -3.26 -14.24 0.79
C SER A 83 -1.94 -14.03 0.05
N TRP A 84 -1.68 -14.88 -0.94
CA TRP A 84 -0.63 -14.67 -1.94
C TRP A 84 -0.98 -13.47 -2.84
N PRO A 85 0.02 -12.80 -3.45
CA PRO A 85 -0.21 -11.84 -4.51
C PRO A 85 -1.05 -12.45 -5.65
N TYR A 86 -1.99 -11.69 -6.18
CA TYR A 86 -2.92 -12.12 -7.22
C TYR A 86 -3.11 -11.04 -8.27
N THR A 87 -3.50 -11.41 -9.49
CA THR A 87 -3.83 -10.45 -10.53
C THR A 87 -5.26 -9.93 -10.38
N LEU A 88 -5.49 -8.70 -10.82
CA LEU A 88 -6.82 -8.10 -10.89
C LEU A 88 -7.52 -8.43 -12.22
N ASP A 89 -7.14 -9.53 -12.88
CA ASP A 89 -7.81 -10.03 -14.09
C ASP A 89 -9.31 -10.34 -13.81
N TYR A 90 -9.63 -10.65 -12.55
CA TYR A 90 -10.98 -10.93 -12.08
C TYR A 90 -11.38 -9.95 -10.97
N ARG A 91 -12.70 -9.78 -10.80
CA ARG A 91 -13.26 -8.96 -9.72
C ARG A 91 -12.87 -9.53 -8.36
N ILE A 92 -12.33 -8.69 -7.48
CA ILE A 92 -12.03 -9.07 -6.10
C ILE A 92 -13.31 -9.24 -5.28
N PHE A 93 -13.29 -10.18 -4.35
CA PHE A 93 -14.40 -10.46 -3.45
C PHE A 93 -14.19 -9.89 -2.05
N ASP A 94 -12.94 -9.88 -1.57
CA ASP A 94 -12.58 -9.51 -0.21
C ASP A 94 -11.86 -8.16 -0.21
N CYS A 95 -12.52 -7.15 0.35
CA CYS A 95 -11.96 -5.83 0.52
C CYS A 95 -12.57 -5.17 1.75
N ILE A 96 -11.68 -4.59 2.55
CA ILE A 96 -11.93 -4.29 3.96
C ILE A 96 -12.15 -2.81 4.18
N ILE A 97 -11.43 -1.99 3.43
CA ILE A 97 -11.49 -0.55 3.48
C ILE A 97 -12.14 -0.07 2.18
N PRO A 98 -13.38 0.43 2.23
CA PRO A 98 -13.97 1.14 1.10
C PRO A 98 -13.08 2.32 0.68
N LEU A 99 -12.85 2.61 -0.59
CA LEU A 99 -13.55 2.16 -1.80
C LEU A 99 -12.82 1.01 -2.51
N CYS A 100 -13.50 -0.11 -2.70
CA CYS A 100 -12.93 -1.30 -3.35
C CYS A 100 -13.14 -1.27 -4.88
N PRO A 101 -12.22 -1.81 -5.69
CA PRO A 101 -12.45 -2.00 -7.11
C PRO A 101 -13.58 -3.01 -7.33
N THR A 102 -14.53 -2.64 -8.17
CA THR A 102 -15.63 -3.51 -8.61
C THR A 102 -15.44 -4.03 -10.03
N LYS A 103 -14.45 -3.50 -10.76
CA LYS A 103 -14.07 -3.92 -12.11
C LYS A 103 -12.77 -4.74 -12.08
N SER A 104 -12.57 -5.51 -13.14
CA SER A 104 -11.28 -6.16 -13.43
C SER A 104 -10.32 -5.20 -14.13
N TYR A 105 -9.03 -5.33 -13.82
CA TYR A 105 -7.91 -4.61 -14.40
C TYR A 105 -6.80 -5.61 -14.80
N PRO A 106 -6.92 -6.22 -15.99
CA PRO A 106 -6.01 -7.29 -16.37
C PRO A 106 -4.54 -6.86 -16.40
N GLY A 107 -3.65 -7.75 -15.94
CA GLY A 107 -2.20 -7.50 -15.90
C GLY A 107 -1.71 -6.63 -14.73
N VAL A 108 -2.60 -6.01 -13.96
CA VAL A 108 -2.23 -5.34 -12.69
C VAL A 108 -2.22 -6.38 -11.58
N TRP A 109 -1.13 -6.46 -10.84
CA TRP A 109 -1.02 -7.32 -9.67
C TRP A 109 -1.43 -6.58 -8.41
N GLU A 110 -2.17 -7.25 -7.54
CA GLU A 110 -2.33 -6.84 -6.15
C GLU A 110 -1.39 -7.66 -5.28
N VAL A 111 -0.61 -6.97 -4.46
CA VAL A 111 0.22 -7.57 -3.42
C VAL A 111 -0.42 -7.21 -2.07
N PRO A 112 -1.32 -8.05 -1.54
CA PRO A 112 -2.21 -7.67 -0.44
C PRO A 112 -1.45 -7.47 0.88
N MET A 113 -1.68 -6.36 1.57
CA MET A 113 -1.06 -6.10 2.88
C MET A 113 -1.72 -6.96 3.97
N VAL A 114 -1.18 -8.16 4.19
CA VAL A 114 -1.62 -9.04 5.29
C VAL A 114 -1.39 -8.32 6.62
N MET A 115 -2.48 -8.08 7.36
CA MET A 115 -2.41 -7.39 8.64
C MET A 115 -1.62 -8.20 9.68
N TRP A 116 -0.80 -7.50 10.45
CA TRP A 116 -0.08 -8.05 11.58
C TRP A 116 -0.99 -8.18 12.80
N GLN A 117 -0.61 -9.07 13.71
CA GLN A 117 -1.16 -9.14 15.05
C GLN A 117 -0.12 -8.67 16.06
N ASP A 118 -0.48 -7.65 16.85
CA ASP A 118 0.35 -7.22 17.96
C ASP A 118 0.41 -8.28 19.08
N LEU A 119 1.21 -8.03 20.13
CA LEU A 119 1.30 -8.95 21.27
C LEU A 119 -0.01 -9.08 22.06
N LYS A 120 -0.91 -8.10 21.96
CA LYS A 120 -2.23 -8.07 22.60
C LYS A 120 -3.34 -8.68 21.71
N GLY A 121 -3.01 -9.13 20.50
CA GLY A 121 -3.94 -9.70 19.53
C GLY A 121 -4.71 -8.68 18.69
N ARG A 122 -4.39 -7.38 18.77
CA ARG A 122 -4.99 -6.35 17.90
C ARG A 122 -4.35 -6.41 16.51
N ARG A 123 -5.13 -6.03 15.51
CA ARG A 123 -4.73 -6.03 14.10
C ARG A 123 -4.13 -4.68 13.71
N CYS A 124 -3.11 -4.70 12.88
CA CYS A 124 -2.43 -3.50 12.38
C CYS A 124 -1.91 -3.76 10.96
N SER A 125 -2.10 -2.82 10.04
CA SER A 125 -1.63 -2.95 8.65
C SER A 125 -0.14 -2.61 8.48
N MET A 126 0.45 -1.92 9.46
CA MET A 126 1.85 -1.47 9.45
C MET A 126 2.47 -1.71 10.82
N GLY A 127 3.78 -1.97 10.87
CA GLY A 127 4.46 -2.36 12.11
C GLY A 127 4.51 -1.24 13.16
N ASP A 128 4.59 0.01 12.70
CA ASP A 128 4.55 1.25 13.50
C ASP A 128 3.12 1.63 13.95
N ALA A 129 2.09 1.06 13.32
CA ALA A 129 0.69 1.22 13.73
C ALA A 129 0.24 0.19 14.78
N CYS A 130 1.05 -0.84 15.05
CA CYS A 130 0.77 -1.85 16.07
C CYS A 130 0.94 -1.26 17.49
N SER A 131 0.48 -1.97 18.53
CA SER A 131 0.83 -1.60 19.91
C SER A 131 2.34 -1.46 20.06
N ASN A 132 2.82 -0.24 20.33
CA ASN A 132 4.23 -0.02 20.60
C ASN A 132 4.64 -0.79 21.86
N THR A 133 5.58 -1.71 21.67
CA THR A 133 6.37 -2.26 22.76
C THR A 133 7.61 -1.38 22.89
N PRO A 134 7.89 -0.78 24.07
CA PRO A 134 9.03 0.11 24.23
C PRO A 134 10.37 -0.66 24.30
N THR A 135 10.34 -1.99 24.32
CA THR A 135 11.50 -2.85 24.49
C THR A 135 11.88 -3.55 23.19
N ALA A 136 13.18 -3.69 22.94
CA ALA A 136 13.69 -4.43 21.78
C ALA A 136 13.18 -5.88 21.75
N GLU A 137 13.08 -6.52 22.91
CA GLU A 137 12.53 -7.87 23.06
C GLU A 137 11.06 -7.95 22.62
N GLY A 138 10.23 -6.95 22.97
CA GLY A 138 8.84 -6.91 22.55
C GLY A 138 8.69 -6.79 21.03
N VAL A 139 9.55 -5.99 20.40
CA VAL A 139 9.59 -5.86 18.93
C VAL A 139 10.02 -7.18 18.29
N TYR A 140 11.06 -7.82 18.80
CA TYR A 140 11.53 -9.12 18.33
C TYR A 140 10.44 -10.20 18.42
N GLN A 141 9.74 -10.28 19.54
CA GLN A 141 8.63 -11.20 19.73
C GLN A 141 7.47 -10.92 18.76
N MET A 142 7.13 -9.66 18.54
CA MET A 142 6.10 -9.25 17.58
C MET A 142 6.46 -9.66 16.15
N LEU A 143 7.70 -9.44 15.73
CA LEU A 143 8.20 -9.82 14.41
C LEU A 143 8.19 -11.34 14.24
N THR A 144 8.74 -12.07 15.23
CA THR A 144 8.81 -13.54 15.20
C THR A 144 7.42 -14.18 15.18
N LYS A 145 6.47 -13.64 15.97
CA LYS A 145 5.07 -14.08 15.98
C LYS A 145 4.44 -13.95 14.60
N ASN A 146 4.60 -12.79 13.94
CA ASN A 146 4.00 -12.56 12.63
C ASN A 146 4.71 -13.37 11.54
N PHE A 147 6.05 -13.40 11.53
CA PHE A 147 6.83 -14.25 10.62
C PHE A 147 6.41 -15.73 10.72
N GLY A 148 6.27 -16.25 11.94
CA GLY A 148 5.85 -17.63 12.19
C GLY A 148 4.50 -17.98 11.58
N ARG A 149 3.57 -17.03 11.47
CA ARG A 149 2.26 -17.25 10.83
C ARG A 149 2.37 -17.47 9.33
N HIS A 150 3.19 -16.67 8.65
CA HIS A 150 3.47 -16.87 7.23
C HIS A 150 4.25 -18.19 7.04
N TYR A 151 5.29 -18.40 7.83
CA TYR A 151 6.21 -19.53 7.66
C TYR A 151 5.57 -20.90 7.91
N THR A 152 4.69 -21.01 8.90
CA THR A 152 4.05 -22.29 9.28
C THR A 152 2.78 -22.61 8.49
N THR A 153 2.25 -21.67 7.71
CA THR A 153 1.05 -21.88 6.89
C THR A 153 1.43 -22.10 5.42
N ASN A 154 1.16 -21.15 4.54
CA ASN A 154 1.39 -21.26 3.09
C ASN A 154 2.61 -20.48 2.59
N ARG A 155 3.42 -19.91 3.50
CA ARG A 155 4.66 -19.18 3.20
C ARG A 155 4.47 -18.03 2.21
N ASP A 156 3.33 -17.35 2.30
CA ASP A 156 3.12 -16.12 1.56
C ASP A 156 4.13 -15.03 1.97
N PRO A 157 4.32 -13.99 1.14
CA PRO A 157 5.35 -12.98 1.40
C PRO A 157 5.08 -12.16 2.68
N PHE A 158 5.91 -12.35 3.71
CA PHE A 158 5.91 -11.53 4.91
C PHE A 158 6.57 -10.16 4.62
N ARG A 159 5.75 -9.11 4.50
CA ARG A 159 6.23 -7.75 4.20
C ARG A 159 6.25 -6.86 5.43
N LEU A 160 7.29 -6.03 5.48
CA LEU A 160 7.61 -5.11 6.57
C LEU A 160 7.27 -3.68 6.15
N TYR A 161 6.13 -3.16 6.61
CA TYR A 161 5.72 -1.78 6.33
C TYR A 161 6.04 -0.87 7.52
N PHE A 162 6.93 0.09 7.31
CA PHE A 162 7.36 1.06 8.31
C PHE A 162 7.53 2.44 7.67
N HIS A 163 7.34 3.50 8.46
CA HIS A 163 7.76 4.84 8.09
C HIS A 163 9.15 5.12 8.66
N ALA A 164 9.97 5.85 7.89
CA ALA A 164 11.17 6.48 8.45
C ALA A 164 10.73 7.69 9.28
N ALA A 165 11.30 7.84 10.48
CA ALA A 165 11.05 8.97 11.38
C ALA A 165 11.99 10.15 11.08
#